data_AF-A0A3B0WCY2-F1
#
_entry.id   AF-A0A3B0WCY2-F1
#
_cell.length_a   1.000
_cell.length_b   1.000
_cell.length_c   1.000
_cell.angle_alpha   90.00
_cell.angle_beta   90.00
_cell.angle_gamma   90.00
#
_symmetry.space_group_name_H-M   'P 1'
#
loop_
_entity.id
_entity.type
_entity.pdbx_description
1 polymer ?
#
loop_
_entity_poly.entity_id
_entity_poly.type
_entity_poly.pdbx_seq_one_letter_code
_entity_poly.pdbx_strand_id
1 'polypeptide(L)'
;MRRYWPLMGILLLFWASHTQAGLFDFFCLQGDVNCQEENRAQETQKARPASMQAVSEKSPCVDVKGSASMEGVDQAFARKMAIRDALKMASLKRNVTIRTDQSVEAYQLTLDSTRFTSNSKIKNYTITKEGLEDPEDLYGQNKEGALNYEVFLNVCLTEDAGICAGLEGNQYQARLAIAPIVMPFGSEARDISNLLPGYQLELERRLKNRGHQNLTLLLNPVDLQPNKTTTPNLDSKRLTDIRNQTGAQFLLLTVIRSLSAHSDSGVFNTAKRFYNLDVKPDRRYIEVDWYVVDLMKKTTRHQMRGKLDIEGDVLVGRTRPFGSNAFFDTETGKAFDALLAQQVKDVQGFMHCKPFESQVIDVQNGEYVIYLHESSGAKVGDDLAVYHTAGRSIKFAGVELGQDQVPGAFLKIKRIMPKFAIAELTAKKGIVQVGDIVKTW
;
A
#
# COMPACT_ATOMS: atom_id res chain seq x y z
N MET A 1 75.23 -4.96 -34.87
CA MET A 1 75.35 -6.43 -34.71
C MET A 1 73.95 -7.05 -34.70
N ARG A 2 73.51 -7.62 -35.84
CA ARG A 2 72.98 -8.99 -36.05
C ARG A 2 71.83 -9.38 -35.08
N ARG A 3 70.54 -9.23 -35.47
CA ARG A 3 69.68 -10.16 -36.26
C ARG A 3 69.79 -11.62 -35.81
N TYR A 4 68.67 -12.27 -35.48
CA TYR A 4 68.12 -13.42 -36.24
C TYR A 4 66.75 -13.87 -35.70
N TRP A 5 65.81 -14.02 -36.64
CA TRP A 5 64.58 -14.83 -36.60
C TRP A 5 64.95 -16.27 -37.03
N PRO A 6 64.15 -17.32 -36.76
CA PRO A 6 63.34 -17.85 -37.88
C PRO A 6 62.01 -18.58 -37.55
N LEU A 7 61.12 -18.58 -38.56
CA LEU A 7 60.27 -19.63 -39.18
C LEU A 7 59.75 -20.80 -38.31
N MET A 8 58.43 -21.03 -38.17
CA MET A 8 57.41 -21.54 -39.12
C MET A 8 57.59 -23.02 -39.54
N GLY A 9 56.64 -23.87 -39.13
CA GLY A 9 56.50 -25.27 -39.56
C GLY A 9 55.04 -25.72 -39.44
N ILE A 10 54.43 -26.00 -40.59
CA ILE A 10 53.05 -26.41 -40.83
C ILE A 10 52.91 -27.93 -40.64
N LEU A 11 51.82 -28.40 -40.02
CA LEU A 11 51.28 -29.74 -40.32
C LEU A 11 49.74 -29.72 -40.28
N LEU A 12 49.17 -29.97 -41.45
CA LEU A 12 47.77 -30.29 -41.72
C LEU A 12 47.46 -31.70 -41.22
N LEU A 13 46.28 -31.90 -40.64
CA LEU A 13 45.49 -33.11 -40.88
C LEU A 13 44.00 -32.84 -40.66
N PHE A 14 43.25 -33.25 -41.67
CA PHE A 14 41.80 -33.19 -41.87
C PHE A 14 41.01 -34.00 -40.84
N TRP A 15 39.76 -33.59 -40.60
CA TRP A 15 38.49 -34.33 -40.79
C TRP A 15 37.36 -33.42 -40.24
N ALA A 16 36.51 -32.82 -41.10
CA ALA A 16 35.14 -33.28 -41.44
C ALA A 16 34.31 -33.62 -40.17
N SER A 17 33.12 -33.11 -39.86
CA SER A 17 31.94 -32.54 -40.55
C SER A 17 30.96 -32.26 -39.38
N HIS A 18 30.07 -31.26 -39.29
CA HIS A 18 29.02 -30.78 -40.18
C HIS A 18 28.59 -29.35 -39.76
N THR A 19 28.23 -28.59 -40.79
CA THR A 19 27.39 -27.39 -40.92
C THR A 19 26.21 -27.27 -39.93
N GLN A 20 25.94 -26.11 -39.32
CA GLN A 20 25.26 -24.90 -39.88
C GLN A 20 23.82 -25.21 -40.34
N ALA A 21 22.79 -24.39 -40.17
CA ALA A 21 22.69 -22.95 -39.95
C ALA A 21 21.31 -22.61 -39.34
N GLY A 22 21.18 -21.42 -38.78
CA GLY A 22 19.90 -20.74 -38.60
C GLY A 22 20.10 -19.26 -38.88
N LEU A 23 19.75 -18.82 -40.09
CA LEU A 23 19.64 -17.42 -40.47
C LEU A 23 18.45 -17.25 -41.42
N PHE A 24 17.66 -16.25 -41.05
CA PHE A 24 16.63 -15.50 -41.76
C PHE A 24 16.60 -15.56 -43.30
N ASP A 25 15.38 -15.60 -43.86
CA ASP A 25 14.81 -14.56 -44.76
C ASP A 25 13.36 -14.96 -45.15
N PHE A 26 12.35 -14.12 -44.90
CA PHE A 26 11.80 -13.04 -45.74
C PHE A 26 10.87 -13.50 -46.90
N PHE A 27 9.58 -13.08 -46.76
CA PHE A 27 8.55 -12.76 -47.75
C PHE A 27 8.03 -13.82 -48.76
N CYS A 28 6.70 -13.98 -48.74
CA CYS A 28 5.88 -14.01 -49.95
C CYS A 28 4.62 -13.15 -49.74
N LEU A 29 4.50 -12.10 -50.55
CA LEU A 29 3.30 -11.28 -50.78
C LEU A 29 2.52 -11.90 -51.95
N GLN A 30 1.19 -12.00 -51.78
CA GLN A 30 0.13 -11.66 -52.74
C GLN A 30 0.25 -12.14 -54.22
N GLY A 31 -0.69 -12.99 -54.65
CA GLY A 31 -0.97 -13.27 -56.06
C GLY A 31 -1.49 -14.68 -56.31
N ASP A 32 -2.66 -14.80 -56.94
CA ASP A 32 -3.51 -15.99 -57.08
C ASP A 32 -2.90 -17.22 -57.77
N VAL A 33 -3.69 -18.30 -57.66
CA VAL A 33 -3.82 -19.46 -58.58
C VAL A 33 -3.15 -20.78 -58.16
N ASN A 34 -3.97 -21.57 -57.46
CA ASN A 34 -4.22 -23.00 -57.68
C ASN A 34 -3.16 -24.04 -57.24
N CYS A 35 -3.38 -24.62 -56.07
CA CYS A 35 -2.97 -26.00 -55.76
C CYS A 35 -4.21 -26.78 -55.28
N GLN A 36 -4.84 -27.51 -56.19
CA GLN A 36 -5.79 -28.59 -55.88
C GLN A 36 -5.22 -29.92 -56.37
N GLU A 37 -5.35 -30.94 -55.52
CA GLU A 37 -6.02 -32.26 -55.75
C GLU A 37 -5.64 -33.17 -54.56
N GLU A 38 -6.60 -33.55 -53.69
CA GLU A 38 -7.39 -34.81 -53.72
C GLU A 38 -6.52 -36.08 -53.61
N ASN A 39 -6.78 -37.11 -52.81
CA ASN A 39 -7.95 -37.61 -52.09
C ASN A 39 -7.45 -38.71 -51.11
N ARG A 40 -8.10 -38.92 -49.95
CA ARG A 40 -8.73 -40.20 -49.51
C ARG A 40 -9.10 -40.16 -48.03
N ALA A 41 -10.38 -40.43 -47.78
CA ALA A 41 -11.02 -40.50 -46.48
C ALA A 41 -10.54 -41.69 -45.63
N GLN A 42 -10.46 -41.47 -44.31
CA GLN A 42 -10.78 -42.48 -43.30
C GLN A 42 -11.32 -41.79 -42.04
N GLU A 43 -12.54 -42.18 -41.67
CA GLU A 43 -13.27 -41.74 -40.49
C GLU A 43 -12.52 -42.07 -39.20
N THR A 44 -12.41 -41.09 -38.30
CA THR A 44 -12.37 -41.38 -36.86
C THR A 44 -12.99 -40.21 -36.12
N GLN A 45 -14.17 -40.46 -35.55
CA GLN A 45 -14.88 -39.53 -34.68
C GLN A 45 -13.98 -39.14 -33.51
N LYS A 46 -13.63 -37.86 -33.40
CA LYS A 46 -13.04 -37.28 -32.19
C LYS A 46 -13.88 -36.09 -31.76
N ALA A 47 -14.52 -36.28 -30.61
CA ALA A 47 -15.43 -35.35 -29.96
C ALA A 47 -14.82 -33.95 -29.83
N ARG A 48 -15.63 -32.93 -30.15
CA ARG A 48 -15.37 -31.53 -29.81
C ARG A 48 -15.31 -31.40 -28.28
N PRO A 49 -14.26 -30.82 -27.67
CA PRO A 49 -14.39 -30.37 -26.30
C PRO A 49 -15.27 -29.12 -26.29
N ALA A 50 -16.30 -29.20 -25.45
CA ALA A 50 -17.26 -28.16 -25.19
C ALA A 50 -16.58 -26.88 -24.70
N SER A 51 -17.28 -25.78 -24.98
CA SER A 51 -17.11 -24.47 -24.36
C SER A 51 -16.52 -24.54 -22.95
N MET A 52 -15.36 -23.91 -22.74
CA MET A 52 -14.94 -23.49 -21.42
C MET A 52 -15.95 -22.46 -20.91
N GLN A 53 -17.01 -22.97 -20.27
CA GLN A 53 -17.81 -22.18 -19.35
C GLN A 53 -16.85 -21.73 -18.26
N ALA A 54 -16.69 -20.41 -18.12
CA ALA A 54 -16.11 -19.83 -16.93
C ALA A 54 -16.88 -20.39 -15.74
N VAL A 55 -16.24 -21.26 -14.96
CA VAL A 55 -16.75 -21.67 -13.66
C VAL A 55 -16.77 -20.39 -12.84
N SER A 56 -17.96 -19.81 -12.69
CA SER A 56 -18.24 -18.81 -11.66
C SER A 56 -17.94 -19.48 -10.34
N GLU A 57 -16.74 -19.27 -9.81
CA GLU A 57 -16.34 -19.70 -8.48
C GLU A 57 -17.30 -19.02 -7.50
N LYS A 58 -18.34 -19.76 -7.07
CA LYS A 58 -19.30 -19.28 -6.08
C LYS A 58 -18.50 -18.92 -4.84
N SER A 59 -18.40 -17.63 -4.53
CA SER A 59 -17.87 -17.15 -3.26
C SER A 59 -18.57 -17.94 -2.14
N PRO A 60 -17.85 -18.77 -1.37
CA PRO A 60 -18.49 -19.66 -0.41
C PRO A 60 -19.04 -18.82 0.73
N CYS A 61 -20.35 -18.96 0.95
CA CYS A 61 -21.04 -18.27 2.03
C CYS A 61 -21.14 -19.18 3.26
N VAL A 62 -20.94 -18.60 4.44
CA VAL A 62 -20.99 -19.30 5.72
C VAL A 62 -22.05 -18.67 6.62
N ASP A 63 -22.82 -19.51 7.30
CA ASP A 63 -23.77 -19.05 8.30
C ASP A 63 -23.07 -18.90 9.64
N VAL A 64 -23.27 -17.76 10.29
CA VAL A 64 -22.66 -17.41 11.57
C VAL A 64 -23.68 -16.75 12.49
N LYS A 65 -23.48 -16.98 13.79
CA LYS A 65 -24.16 -16.27 14.86
C LYS A 65 -23.18 -15.27 15.46
N GLY A 66 -23.63 -14.08 15.79
CA GLY A 66 -22.91 -13.14 16.62
C GLY A 66 -23.83 -12.61 17.72
N SER A 67 -23.21 -12.16 18.81
CA SER A 67 -23.93 -11.69 19.98
C SER A 67 -23.25 -10.48 20.60
N ALA A 68 -24.04 -9.61 21.23
CA ALA A 68 -23.50 -8.50 22.02
C ALA A 68 -24.41 -8.17 23.20
N SER A 69 -23.80 -7.88 24.35
CA SER A 69 -24.54 -7.47 25.55
C SER A 69 -25.25 -6.12 25.34
N MET A 70 -26.48 -6.05 25.84
CA MET A 70 -27.27 -4.81 25.90
C MET A 70 -27.06 -4.02 27.19
N GLU A 71 -26.16 -4.47 28.06
CA GLU A 71 -25.89 -3.80 29.31
C GLU A 71 -25.34 -2.39 29.08
N GLY A 72 -26.08 -1.38 29.56
CA GLY A 72 -25.67 0.03 29.50
C GLY A 72 -25.57 0.62 28.08
N VAL A 73 -26.20 -0.01 27.07
CA VAL A 73 -26.17 0.45 25.68
C VAL A 73 -27.55 0.43 25.03
N ASP A 74 -27.74 1.21 23.96
CA ASP A 74 -28.96 1.12 23.17
C ASP A 74 -28.98 -0.16 22.29
N GLN A 75 -30.19 -0.58 21.90
CA GLN A 75 -30.38 -1.77 21.06
C GLN A 75 -29.68 -1.63 19.70
N ALA A 76 -29.60 -0.43 19.15
CA ALA A 76 -28.95 -0.18 17.87
C ALA A 76 -27.43 -0.42 17.94
N PHE A 77 -26.80 -0.05 19.05
CA PHE A 77 -25.39 -0.28 19.35
C PHE A 77 -25.13 -1.77 19.55
N ALA A 78 -25.93 -2.44 20.37
CA ALA A 78 -25.83 -3.88 20.60
C ALA A 78 -25.99 -4.65 19.28
N ARG A 79 -26.96 -4.27 18.44
CA ARG A 79 -27.15 -4.84 17.10
C ARG A 79 -25.91 -4.70 16.22
N LYS A 80 -25.31 -3.51 16.16
CA LYS A 80 -24.07 -3.28 15.39
C LYS A 80 -22.92 -4.12 15.93
N MET A 81 -22.74 -4.18 17.25
CA MET A 81 -21.71 -5.01 17.88
C MET A 81 -21.90 -6.51 17.61
N ALA A 82 -23.14 -7.00 17.64
CA ALA A 82 -23.47 -8.39 17.32
C ALA A 82 -23.16 -8.72 15.85
N ILE A 83 -23.44 -7.79 14.92
CA ILE A 83 -23.06 -7.93 13.49
C ILE A 83 -21.54 -8.03 13.36
N ARG A 84 -20.78 -7.17 14.03
CA ARG A 84 -19.31 -7.24 13.99
C ARG A 84 -18.78 -8.56 14.54
N ASP A 85 -19.33 -9.01 15.65
CA ASP A 85 -18.97 -10.30 16.26
C ASP A 85 -19.22 -11.45 15.27
N ALA A 86 -20.39 -11.48 14.63
CA ALA A 86 -20.73 -12.45 13.59
C ALA A 86 -19.75 -12.41 12.41
N LEU A 87 -19.42 -11.23 11.89
CA LEU A 87 -18.47 -11.05 10.78
C LEU A 87 -17.06 -11.52 11.15
N LYS A 88 -16.62 -11.25 12.39
CA LYS A 88 -15.35 -11.76 12.93
C LYS A 88 -15.37 -13.28 12.99
N MET A 89 -16.43 -13.89 13.51
CA MET A 89 -16.60 -15.35 13.51
C MET A 89 -16.61 -15.93 12.09
N ALA A 90 -17.26 -15.27 11.12
CA ALA A 90 -17.25 -15.71 9.72
C ALA A 90 -15.84 -15.76 9.14
N SER A 91 -15.05 -14.71 9.40
CA SER A 91 -13.64 -14.70 8.97
C SER A 91 -12.85 -15.87 9.57
N LEU A 92 -13.13 -16.27 10.81
CA LEU A 92 -12.46 -17.38 11.50
C LEU A 92 -12.95 -18.78 11.07
N LYS A 93 -14.05 -18.89 10.32
CA LYS A 93 -14.52 -20.21 9.85
C LYS A 93 -13.72 -20.77 8.69
N ARG A 94 -12.90 -19.95 8.01
CA ARG A 94 -12.17 -20.37 6.81
C ARG A 94 -10.75 -19.83 6.79
N ASN A 95 -9.81 -20.65 6.33
CA ASN A 95 -8.40 -20.32 6.15
C ASN A 95 -7.73 -19.73 7.41
N VAL A 96 -8.04 -20.31 8.57
CA VAL A 96 -7.40 -19.96 9.84
C VAL A 96 -6.11 -20.76 10.01
N THR A 97 -5.01 -20.04 10.16
CA THR A 97 -3.77 -20.59 10.67
C THR A 97 -3.78 -20.52 12.18
N ILE A 98 -3.55 -21.65 12.84
CA ILE A 98 -3.47 -21.77 14.30
C ILE A 98 -1.99 -21.92 14.64
N ARG A 99 -1.49 -21.05 15.52
CA ARG A 99 -0.15 -21.15 16.10
C ARG A 99 -0.27 -21.31 17.60
N THR A 100 0.27 -22.39 18.14
CA THR A 100 0.25 -22.68 19.56
C THR A 100 1.68 -22.68 20.08
N ASP A 101 1.98 -21.76 20.99
CA ASP A 101 3.24 -21.70 21.70
C ASP A 101 3.01 -22.28 23.10
N GLN A 102 3.58 -23.47 23.34
CA GLN A 102 3.53 -24.15 24.63
C GLN A 102 4.93 -24.22 25.24
N SER A 103 5.05 -23.82 26.50
CA SER A 103 6.26 -23.98 27.30
C SER A 103 5.97 -24.88 28.49
N VAL A 104 6.87 -25.83 28.75
CA VAL A 104 6.79 -26.77 29.86
C VAL A 104 8.05 -26.60 30.70
N GLU A 105 7.87 -26.30 31.98
CA GLU A 105 8.95 -26.23 32.97
C GLU A 105 8.61 -27.19 34.11
N ALA A 106 9.57 -28.03 34.52
CA ALA A 106 9.39 -29.03 35.58
C ALA A 106 8.15 -29.94 35.42
N TYR A 107 7.90 -30.45 34.20
CA TYR A 107 6.73 -31.29 33.87
C TYR A 107 5.37 -30.61 34.10
N GLN A 108 5.35 -29.29 34.29
CA GLN A 108 4.14 -28.48 34.34
C GLN A 108 4.11 -27.53 33.15
N LEU A 109 2.94 -27.47 32.49
CA LEU A 109 2.71 -26.58 31.36
C LEU A 109 2.60 -25.15 31.92
N THR A 110 3.60 -24.31 31.67
CA THR A 110 3.73 -22.96 32.28
C THR A 110 3.21 -21.86 31.36
N LEU A 111 3.19 -22.10 30.05
CA LEU A 111 2.64 -21.18 29.07
C LEU A 111 1.88 -21.98 28.01
N ASP A 112 0.61 -21.67 27.80
CA ASP A 112 -0.17 -22.13 26.66
C ASP A 112 -0.78 -20.90 26.00
N SER A 113 -0.31 -20.56 24.79
CA SER A 113 -0.89 -19.47 24.02
C SER A 113 -1.22 -19.96 22.62
N THR A 114 -2.49 -19.86 22.24
CA THR A 114 -2.96 -20.21 20.90
C THR A 114 -3.43 -18.96 20.18
N ARG A 115 -2.83 -18.69 19.02
CA ARG A 115 -3.14 -17.56 18.14
C ARG A 115 -3.80 -18.07 16.86
N PHE A 116 -4.98 -17.54 16.57
CA PHE A 116 -5.74 -17.79 15.35
C PHE A 116 -5.59 -16.60 14.40
N THR A 117 -5.16 -16.83 13.16
CA THR A 117 -5.08 -15.78 12.12
C THR A 117 -5.82 -16.25 10.87
N SER A 118 -6.82 -15.49 10.43
CA SER A 118 -7.53 -15.76 9.17
C SER A 118 -7.05 -14.85 8.05
N ASN A 119 -6.95 -15.41 6.84
CA ASN A 119 -6.73 -14.64 5.60
C ASN A 119 -8.02 -14.42 4.79
N SER A 120 -9.17 -14.90 5.28
CA SER A 120 -10.46 -14.80 4.59
C SER A 120 -11.00 -13.37 4.62
N LYS A 121 -11.49 -12.88 3.48
CA LYS A 121 -12.01 -11.52 3.32
C LYS A 121 -13.52 -11.54 3.13
N ILE A 122 -14.22 -10.53 3.62
CA ILE A 122 -15.67 -10.44 3.56
C ILE A 122 -16.07 -9.73 2.26
N LYS A 123 -16.91 -10.37 1.45
CA LYS A 123 -17.43 -9.80 0.19
C LYS A 123 -18.77 -9.10 0.40
N ASN A 124 -19.70 -9.80 1.05
CA ASN A 124 -21.01 -9.27 1.44
C ASN A 124 -21.59 -10.15 2.57
N TYR A 125 -22.67 -9.66 3.18
CA TYR A 125 -23.44 -10.42 4.15
C TYR A 125 -24.93 -10.08 4.04
N THR A 126 -25.77 -11.02 4.47
CA THR A 126 -27.21 -10.81 4.64
C THR A 126 -27.63 -11.25 6.03
N ILE A 127 -28.54 -10.50 6.65
CA ILE A 127 -29.10 -10.85 7.96
C ILE A 127 -30.27 -11.80 7.72
N THR A 128 -30.18 -13.01 8.26
CA THR A 128 -31.24 -14.04 8.13
C THR A 128 -32.20 -14.00 9.31
N LYS A 129 -31.69 -13.72 10.52
CA LYS A 129 -32.48 -13.58 11.75
C LYS A 129 -31.80 -12.60 12.70
N GLU A 130 -32.58 -11.79 13.40
CA GLU A 130 -32.09 -10.91 14.48
C GLU A 130 -33.13 -10.84 15.59
N GLY A 131 -32.67 -10.65 16.83
CA GLY A 131 -33.56 -10.58 17.98
C GLY A 131 -32.81 -10.49 19.30
N LEU A 132 -33.58 -10.41 20.39
CA LEU A 132 -33.04 -10.60 21.73
C LEU A 132 -32.80 -12.09 21.97
N GLU A 133 -31.76 -12.39 22.73
CA GLU A 133 -31.53 -13.72 23.30
C GLU A 133 -32.76 -14.18 24.07
N ASP A 134 -33.05 -15.48 24.01
CA ASP A 134 -34.15 -16.06 24.76
C ASP A 134 -33.99 -15.74 26.26
N PRO A 135 -35.04 -15.19 26.91
CA PRO A 135 -34.99 -14.77 28.30
C PRO A 135 -34.86 -15.96 29.26
N GLU A 136 -35.21 -17.16 28.79
CA GLU A 136 -35.06 -18.41 29.51
C GLU A 136 -33.73 -19.09 29.13
N ASP A 137 -33.09 -19.73 30.11
CA ASP A 137 -31.94 -20.60 29.89
C ASP A 137 -32.37 -21.99 29.40
N LEU A 138 -31.39 -22.88 29.16
CA LEU A 138 -31.64 -24.25 28.72
C LEU A 138 -32.45 -25.10 29.72
N TYR A 139 -32.68 -24.60 30.94
CA TYR A 139 -33.43 -25.24 32.01
C TYR A 139 -34.77 -24.54 32.30
N GLY A 140 -35.17 -23.56 31.46
CA GLY A 140 -36.42 -22.82 31.61
C GLY A 140 -36.40 -21.78 32.74
N GLN A 141 -35.22 -21.39 33.24
CA GLN A 141 -35.07 -20.34 34.23
C GLN A 141 -34.82 -18.99 33.56
N ASN A 142 -35.43 -17.92 34.08
CA ASN A 142 -35.15 -16.58 33.58
C ASN A 142 -33.70 -16.19 33.86
N LYS A 143 -32.99 -15.72 32.83
CA LYS A 143 -31.62 -15.23 32.94
C LYS A 143 -31.58 -13.95 33.78
N GLU A 144 -30.68 -13.93 34.75
CA GLU A 144 -30.38 -12.71 35.51
C GLU A 144 -29.40 -11.83 34.73
N GLY A 145 -29.78 -10.56 34.50
CA GLY A 145 -28.95 -9.57 33.81
C GLY A 145 -29.55 -9.05 32.51
N ALA A 146 -28.79 -8.22 31.79
CA ALA A 146 -29.21 -7.70 30.48
C ALA A 146 -29.09 -8.80 29.42
N LEU A 147 -30.16 -9.04 28.66
CA LEU A 147 -30.16 -9.99 27.55
C LEU A 147 -29.18 -9.56 26.46
N ASN A 148 -28.58 -10.52 25.77
CA ASN A 148 -27.76 -10.22 24.59
C ASN A 148 -28.65 -9.95 23.38
N TYR A 149 -28.18 -9.10 22.47
CA TYR A 149 -28.73 -8.99 21.12
C TYR A 149 -28.02 -10.01 20.22
N GLU A 150 -28.78 -10.84 19.52
CA GLU A 150 -28.26 -11.90 18.67
C GLU A 150 -28.59 -11.64 17.20
N VAL A 151 -27.62 -11.92 16.33
CA VAL A 151 -27.79 -11.85 14.87
C VAL A 151 -27.27 -13.12 14.21
N PHE A 152 -28.00 -13.59 13.21
CA PHE A 152 -27.63 -14.68 12.33
C PHE A 152 -27.38 -14.09 10.95
N LEU A 153 -26.17 -14.30 10.43
CA LEU A 153 -25.74 -13.77 9.14
C LEU A 153 -25.37 -14.91 8.20
N ASN A 154 -25.71 -14.76 6.93
CA ASN A 154 -25.07 -15.48 5.84
C ASN A 154 -23.99 -14.58 5.24
N VAL A 155 -22.72 -14.97 5.35
CA VAL A 155 -21.56 -14.14 4.99
C VAL A 155 -20.79 -14.80 3.87
N CYS A 156 -20.67 -14.14 2.72
CA CYS A 156 -19.87 -14.65 1.61
C CYS A 156 -18.43 -14.15 1.70
N LEU A 157 -17.51 -15.11 1.69
CA LEU A 157 -16.08 -14.86 1.82
C LEU A 157 -15.40 -14.93 0.46
N THR A 158 -14.29 -14.21 0.32
CA THR A 158 -13.41 -14.23 -0.84
C THR A 158 -11.95 -14.28 -0.42
N GLU A 159 -11.13 -14.87 -1.28
CA GLU A 159 -9.67 -14.94 -1.15
C GLU A 159 -8.97 -13.97 -2.11
N ASP A 160 -9.74 -13.20 -2.89
CA ASP A 160 -9.24 -12.28 -3.91
C ASP A 160 -8.18 -11.34 -3.35
N ALA A 161 -7.01 -11.31 -3.99
CA ALA A 161 -5.88 -10.46 -3.59
C ALA A 161 -6.22 -8.96 -3.60
N GLY A 162 -7.24 -8.54 -4.36
CA GLY A 162 -7.67 -7.14 -4.46
C GLY A 162 -8.38 -6.60 -3.22
N ILE A 163 -8.91 -7.46 -2.36
CA ILE A 163 -9.57 -7.06 -1.10
C ILE A 163 -8.56 -7.21 0.03
N CYS A 164 -8.57 -6.34 1.04
CA CYS A 164 -7.58 -6.41 2.12
C CYS A 164 -8.10 -7.26 3.29
N ALA A 165 -7.24 -8.10 3.86
CA ALA A 165 -7.59 -8.91 5.03
C ALA A 165 -7.78 -8.02 6.26
N GLY A 166 -8.85 -8.26 7.04
CA GLY A 166 -9.09 -7.58 8.31
C GLY A 166 -9.54 -6.12 8.21
N LEU A 167 -9.94 -5.63 7.02
CA LEU A 167 -10.66 -4.36 6.90
C LEU A 167 -12.16 -4.65 6.98
N GLU A 168 -12.78 -4.20 8.07
CA GLU A 168 -14.23 -4.15 8.23
C GLU A 168 -14.73 -2.89 7.50
N GLY A 169 -15.72 -3.06 6.60
CA GLY A 169 -16.44 -1.95 6.00
C GLY A 169 -16.06 -1.47 4.61
N ASN A 170 -16.59 -0.30 4.25
CA ASN A 170 -16.29 0.37 2.99
C ASN A 170 -14.81 0.75 2.91
N GLN A 171 -14.16 0.44 1.79
CA GLN A 171 -12.76 0.81 1.57
C GLN A 171 -12.64 2.29 1.23
N TYR A 172 -12.16 3.08 2.18
CA TYR A 172 -11.83 4.49 1.97
C TYR A 172 -10.33 4.68 1.71
N GLN A 173 -10.00 5.62 0.85
CA GLN A 173 -8.63 6.06 0.67
C GLN A 173 -8.21 6.93 1.84
N ALA A 174 -7.28 6.43 2.65
CA ALA A 174 -6.61 7.23 3.67
C ALA A 174 -5.89 8.42 3.03
N ARG A 175 -6.06 9.62 3.60
CA ARG A 175 -5.47 10.84 3.04
C ARG A 175 -3.96 10.82 3.23
N LEU A 176 -3.23 11.06 2.14
CA LEU A 176 -1.76 11.10 2.12
C LEU A 176 -1.27 12.53 1.80
N ALA A 177 -0.46 13.08 2.71
CA ALA A 177 0.29 14.31 2.48
C ALA A 177 1.64 13.98 1.86
N ILE A 178 2.01 14.65 0.77
CA ILE A 178 3.33 14.53 0.14
C ILE A 178 4.17 15.73 0.57
N ALA A 179 5.22 15.47 1.35
CA ALA A 179 6.13 16.51 1.82
C ALA A 179 7.07 17.01 0.72
N PRO A 180 7.64 18.22 0.88
CA PRO A 180 8.71 18.68 0.00
C PRO A 180 9.90 17.73 0.05
N ILE A 181 10.55 17.55 -1.11
CA ILE A 181 11.70 16.66 -1.24
C ILE A 181 12.93 17.33 -0.61
N VAL A 182 13.67 16.59 0.20
CA VAL A 182 14.88 17.08 0.87
C VAL A 182 16.11 16.45 0.24
N MET A 183 17.17 17.25 0.07
CA MET A 183 18.46 16.78 -0.44
C MET A 183 19.60 17.39 0.38
N PRO A 184 20.35 16.60 1.17
CA PRO A 184 21.46 17.12 1.97
C PRO A 184 22.60 17.68 1.12
N PHE A 185 22.89 17.06 -0.03
CA PHE A 185 24.02 17.40 -0.90
C PHE A 185 23.57 18.08 -2.19
N GLY A 186 22.95 19.26 -2.08
CA GLY A 186 22.38 19.98 -3.24
C GLY A 186 23.36 20.32 -4.37
N SER A 187 24.67 20.31 -4.11
CA SER A 187 25.70 20.51 -5.14
C SER A 187 25.74 19.41 -6.21
N GLU A 188 25.28 18.20 -5.90
CA GLU A 188 25.30 17.05 -6.82
C GLU A 188 24.23 17.16 -7.92
N ALA A 189 23.23 18.03 -7.74
CA ALA A 189 22.10 18.23 -8.65
C ALA A 189 22.17 19.52 -9.48
N ARG A 190 23.33 20.19 -9.55
CA ARG A 190 23.45 21.52 -10.18
C ARG A 190 23.04 21.56 -11.66
N ASP A 191 23.21 20.45 -12.36
CA ASP A 191 22.84 20.27 -13.77
C ASP A 191 21.34 20.00 -13.97
N ILE A 192 20.59 19.64 -12.92
CA ILE A 192 19.16 19.32 -13.01
C ILE A 192 18.34 20.50 -12.50
N SER A 193 17.66 21.20 -13.40
CA SER A 193 16.75 22.28 -13.01
C SER A 193 15.42 21.72 -12.48
N ASN A 194 14.80 22.43 -11.51
CA ASN A 194 13.49 22.10 -10.95
C ASN A 194 13.39 20.73 -10.24
N LEU A 195 14.51 20.12 -9.84
CA LEU A 195 14.52 18.75 -9.28
C LEU A 195 13.54 18.55 -8.11
N LEU A 196 13.70 19.29 -7.00
CA LEU A 196 12.93 19.04 -5.78
C LEU A 196 11.42 19.27 -5.94
N PRO A 197 10.94 20.45 -6.38
CA PRO A 197 9.51 20.67 -6.60
C PRO A 197 8.96 19.81 -7.75
N GLY A 198 9.72 19.60 -8.83
CA GLY A 198 9.30 18.75 -9.95
C GLY A 198 9.10 17.30 -9.52
N TYR A 199 9.97 16.76 -8.66
CA TYR A 199 9.84 15.42 -8.12
C TYR A 199 8.61 15.29 -7.23
N GLN A 200 8.34 16.27 -6.34
CA GLN A 200 7.12 16.28 -5.51
C GLN A 200 5.84 16.24 -6.37
N LEU A 201 5.79 17.08 -7.41
CA LEU A 201 4.64 17.15 -8.32
C LEU A 201 4.47 15.87 -9.14
N GLU A 202 5.57 15.26 -9.59
CA GLU A 202 5.52 13.99 -10.31
C GLU A 202 5.03 12.84 -9.44
N LEU A 203 5.40 12.80 -8.15
CA LEU A 203 4.82 11.84 -7.20
C LEU A 203 3.31 12.01 -7.08
N GLU A 204 2.84 13.24 -6.87
CA GLU A 204 1.40 13.53 -6.78
C GLU A 204 0.66 13.09 -8.04
N ARG A 205 1.15 13.53 -9.21
CA ARG A 205 0.55 13.21 -10.51
C ARG A 205 0.47 11.70 -10.72
N ARG A 206 1.55 10.96 -10.46
CA ARG A 206 1.61 9.51 -10.66
C ARG A 206 0.73 8.74 -9.68
N LEU A 207 0.66 9.16 -8.41
CA LEU A 207 -0.25 8.57 -7.42
C LEU A 207 -1.73 8.79 -7.81
N LYS A 208 -2.09 9.99 -8.28
CA LYS A 208 -3.44 10.28 -8.82
C LYS A 208 -3.76 9.40 -10.03
N ASN A 209 -2.83 9.29 -10.98
CA ASN A 209 -3.00 8.46 -12.19
C ASN A 209 -3.12 6.96 -11.87
N ARG A 210 -2.56 6.52 -10.74
CA ARG A 210 -2.72 5.15 -10.22
C ARG A 210 -4.01 4.95 -9.42
N GLY A 211 -4.84 5.97 -9.30
CA GLY A 211 -6.17 5.91 -8.70
C GLY A 211 -6.26 6.44 -7.26
N HIS A 212 -5.15 6.87 -6.64
CA HIS A 212 -5.19 7.43 -5.28
C HIS A 212 -5.49 8.94 -5.36
N GLN A 213 -6.76 9.32 -5.15
CA GLN A 213 -7.25 10.68 -5.30
C GLN A 213 -7.15 11.50 -4.01
N ASN A 214 -7.14 10.86 -2.84
CA ASN A 214 -7.10 11.54 -1.54
C ASN A 214 -5.69 12.02 -1.15
N LEU A 215 -5.13 12.90 -1.97
CA LEU A 215 -3.78 13.45 -1.80
C LEU A 215 -3.81 14.94 -1.46
N THR A 216 -2.76 15.39 -0.79
CA THR A 216 -2.48 16.81 -0.61
C THR A 216 -0.98 17.06 -0.59
N LEU A 217 -0.54 18.21 -1.09
CA LEU A 217 0.84 18.62 -0.99
C LEU A 217 1.04 19.38 0.32
N LEU A 218 2.09 19.03 1.06
CA LEU A 218 2.62 19.89 2.09
C LEU A 218 3.66 20.81 1.46
N LEU A 219 3.49 22.12 1.65
CA LEU A 219 4.37 23.13 1.05
C LEU A 219 5.55 23.50 1.97
N ASN A 220 5.38 23.30 3.28
CA ASN A 220 6.40 23.60 4.27
C ASN A 220 7.40 22.45 4.39
N PRO A 221 8.72 22.71 4.39
CA PRO A 221 9.71 21.66 4.56
C PRO A 221 9.54 21.00 5.93
N VAL A 222 9.74 19.68 5.95
CA VAL A 222 9.71 18.89 7.18
C VAL A 222 11.14 18.66 7.63
N ASP A 223 11.44 19.09 8.85
CA ASP A 223 12.75 18.89 9.45
C ASP A 223 13.09 17.39 9.54
N LEU A 224 14.26 17.03 9.04
CA LEU A 224 14.89 15.73 9.28
C LEU A 224 15.88 15.83 10.44
N GLN A 225 16.16 14.73 11.14
CA GLN A 225 17.15 14.77 12.23
C GLN A 225 18.58 14.91 11.66
N PRO A 226 19.29 16.02 11.93
CA PRO A 226 20.69 16.14 11.54
C PRO A 226 21.54 15.14 12.34
N ASN A 227 22.59 14.59 11.72
CA ASN A 227 23.54 13.65 12.33
C ASN A 227 22.99 12.24 12.66
N LYS A 228 21.70 12.00 12.45
CA LYS A 228 21.06 10.67 12.45
C LYS A 228 20.50 10.37 11.06
N THR A 229 21.38 10.24 10.09
CA THR A 229 21.09 9.65 8.76
C THR A 229 19.76 10.08 8.10
N THR A 230 19.49 11.38 7.88
CA THR A 230 18.32 11.89 7.11
C THR A 230 17.00 11.16 7.39
N THR A 231 16.73 10.86 8.67
CA THR A 231 15.52 10.18 9.10
C THR A 231 14.42 11.19 9.45
N PRO A 232 13.13 10.82 9.33
CA PRO A 232 12.02 11.67 9.75
C PRO A 232 12.14 12.12 11.21
N ASN A 233 11.85 13.39 11.48
CA ASN A 233 11.67 13.84 12.85
C ASN A 233 10.28 13.46 13.35
N LEU A 234 10.23 12.51 14.29
CA LEU A 234 8.98 12.02 14.90
C LEU A 234 8.52 12.84 16.12
N ASP A 235 8.93 14.11 16.23
CA ASP A 235 8.44 15.01 17.27
C ASP A 235 6.90 15.12 17.23
N SER A 236 6.26 14.83 18.36
CA SER A 236 4.81 14.73 18.46
C SER A 236 4.10 16.04 18.09
N LYS A 237 4.64 17.19 18.50
CA LYS A 237 4.00 18.49 18.23
C LYS A 237 4.01 18.79 16.75
N ARG A 238 5.17 18.62 16.09
CA ARG A 238 5.31 18.85 14.64
C ARG A 238 4.41 17.94 13.81
N LEU A 239 4.36 16.64 14.13
CA LEU A 239 3.47 15.72 13.41
C LEU A 239 1.99 16.08 13.59
N THR A 240 1.62 16.57 14.78
CA THR A 240 0.26 17.05 15.04
C THR A 240 -0.05 18.32 14.24
N ASP A 241 0.89 19.25 14.12
CA ASP A 241 0.71 20.49 13.34
C ASP A 241 0.55 20.18 11.84
N ILE A 242 1.39 19.28 11.30
CA ILE A 242 1.27 18.81 9.91
C ILE A 242 -0.09 18.15 9.67
N ARG A 243 -0.53 17.31 10.61
CA ARG A 243 -1.85 16.70 10.58
C ARG A 243 -2.93 17.76 10.61
N ASN A 244 -2.88 18.75 11.49
CA ASN A 244 -3.92 19.77 11.55
C ASN A 244 -3.96 20.65 10.29
N GLN A 245 -2.80 20.90 9.65
CA GLN A 245 -2.70 21.66 8.41
C GLN A 245 -3.22 20.89 7.18
N THR A 246 -2.93 19.59 7.09
CA THR A 246 -3.21 18.78 5.89
C THR A 246 -4.43 17.86 6.06
N GLY A 247 -4.74 17.54 7.31
CA GLY A 247 -5.53 16.41 7.83
C GLY A 247 -5.30 15.09 7.11
N ALA A 248 -4.08 14.88 6.66
CA ALA A 248 -3.64 13.59 6.22
C ALA A 248 -3.50 12.62 7.41
N GLN A 249 -3.80 11.36 7.17
CA GLN A 249 -3.46 10.27 8.10
C GLN A 249 -2.00 9.86 7.93
N PHE A 250 -1.49 9.94 6.70
CA PHE A 250 -0.12 9.55 6.35
C PHE A 250 0.65 10.71 5.75
N LEU A 251 1.96 10.75 6.01
CA LEU A 251 2.91 11.68 5.43
C LEU A 251 3.98 10.90 4.65
N LEU A 252 4.12 11.21 3.36
CA LEU A 252 5.21 10.72 2.51
C LEU A 252 6.36 11.71 2.56
N LEU A 253 7.49 11.28 3.12
CA LEU A 253 8.75 12.01 3.11
C LEU A 253 9.69 11.36 2.11
N THR A 254 10.38 12.16 1.31
CA THR A 254 11.36 11.66 0.35
C THR A 254 12.67 12.43 0.50
N VAL A 255 13.77 11.70 0.54
CA VAL A 255 15.12 12.23 0.70
C VAL A 255 15.99 11.74 -0.44
N ILE A 256 16.50 12.66 -1.24
CA ILE A 256 17.54 12.36 -2.23
C ILE A 256 18.88 12.35 -1.47
N ARG A 257 19.44 11.16 -1.26
CA ARG A 257 20.69 10.98 -0.51
C ARG A 257 21.91 11.32 -1.34
N SER A 258 21.93 10.91 -2.60
CA SER A 258 23.03 11.23 -3.51
C SER A 258 22.55 11.27 -4.95
N LEU A 259 23.15 12.17 -5.73
CA LEU A 259 23.12 12.30 -7.19
C LEU A 259 24.53 12.47 -7.75
N SER A 260 25.51 11.91 -7.03
CA SER A 260 26.93 12.07 -7.33
C SER A 260 27.26 11.59 -8.74
N ALA A 261 27.96 12.44 -9.49
CA ALA A 261 28.43 12.15 -10.83
C ALA A 261 29.93 11.92 -10.81
N HIS A 262 30.38 10.83 -11.42
CA HIS A 262 31.76 10.38 -11.43
C HIS A 262 32.24 10.24 -12.86
N SER A 263 33.55 10.41 -13.06
CA SER A 263 34.22 10.04 -14.30
C SER A 263 35.07 8.81 -14.04
N ASP A 264 35.06 7.83 -14.93
CA ASP A 264 35.97 6.69 -14.84
C ASP A 264 37.45 7.15 -14.88
N SER A 265 38.32 6.34 -14.26
CA SER A 265 39.77 6.56 -14.17
C SER A 265 40.55 5.98 -15.36
N GLY A 266 39.86 5.54 -16.42
CA GLY A 266 40.45 4.94 -17.61
C GLY A 266 41.53 5.78 -18.30
N VAL A 267 42.38 5.10 -19.08
CA VAL A 267 43.58 5.67 -19.74
C VAL A 267 43.27 6.93 -20.55
N PHE A 268 42.13 6.97 -21.24
CA PHE A 268 41.69 8.16 -22.00
C PHE A 268 41.39 9.37 -21.12
N ASN A 269 40.76 9.19 -19.95
CA ASN A 269 40.48 10.29 -19.03
C ASN A 269 41.76 10.77 -18.33
N THR A 270 42.69 9.86 -18.04
CA THR A 270 44.02 10.21 -17.53
C THR A 270 44.82 11.03 -18.54
N ALA A 271 44.79 10.66 -19.83
CA ALA A 271 45.41 11.44 -20.89
C ALA A 271 44.76 12.84 -21.03
N LYS A 272 43.42 12.94 -20.98
CA LYS A 272 42.74 14.24 -20.99
C LYS A 272 43.19 15.14 -19.83
N ARG A 273 43.26 14.59 -18.61
CA ARG A 273 43.75 15.34 -17.44
C ARG A 273 45.19 15.81 -17.62
N PHE A 274 46.05 14.99 -18.21
CA PHE A 274 47.44 15.36 -18.51
C PHE A 274 47.55 16.56 -19.46
N TYR A 275 46.65 16.64 -20.44
CA TYR A 275 46.59 17.77 -21.40
C TYR A 275 45.67 18.91 -20.95
N ASN A 276 45.27 18.98 -19.68
CA ASN A 276 44.32 19.98 -19.15
C ASN A 276 43.00 20.06 -19.94
N LEU A 277 42.54 18.94 -20.49
CA LEU A 277 41.25 18.84 -21.18
C LEU A 277 40.15 18.42 -20.19
N ASP A 278 38.95 18.96 -20.38
CA ASP A 278 37.79 18.66 -19.54
C ASP A 278 37.41 17.17 -19.61
N VAL A 279 37.31 16.54 -18.43
CA VAL A 279 36.77 15.20 -18.26
C VAL A 279 35.33 15.32 -17.79
N LYS A 280 34.40 14.92 -18.64
CA LYS A 280 32.99 14.87 -18.30
C LYS A 280 32.69 13.61 -17.47
N PRO A 281 31.81 13.70 -16.46
CA PRO A 281 31.27 12.52 -15.80
C PRO A 281 30.60 11.58 -16.81
N ASP A 282 30.84 10.29 -16.65
CA ASP A 282 30.26 9.20 -17.45
C ASP A 282 29.46 8.21 -16.59
N ARG A 283 29.42 8.41 -15.27
CA ARG A 283 28.63 7.63 -14.33
C ARG A 283 27.89 8.50 -13.34
N ARG A 284 26.70 8.07 -12.91
CA ARG A 284 25.90 8.78 -11.89
C ARG A 284 25.20 7.79 -10.97
N TYR A 285 25.41 7.99 -9.67
CA TYR A 285 24.72 7.25 -8.63
C TYR A 285 23.52 8.03 -8.13
N ILE A 286 22.35 7.41 -8.19
CA ILE A 286 21.11 7.96 -7.67
C ILE A 286 20.68 7.13 -6.47
N GLU A 287 20.64 7.75 -5.29
CA GLU A 287 20.12 7.14 -4.07
C GLU A 287 18.99 7.98 -3.49
N VAL A 288 17.81 7.38 -3.32
CA VAL A 288 16.64 8.05 -2.76
C VAL A 288 15.99 7.16 -1.70
N ASP A 289 15.73 7.75 -0.54
CA ASP A 289 14.94 7.14 0.53
C ASP A 289 13.55 7.74 0.54
N TRP A 290 12.55 6.94 0.86
CA TRP A 290 11.23 7.45 1.20
C TRP A 290 10.64 6.73 2.39
N TYR A 291 9.87 7.50 3.15
CA TYR A 291 9.29 7.12 4.42
C TYR A 291 7.80 7.42 4.40
N VAL A 292 6.99 6.48 4.90
CA VAL A 292 5.58 6.72 5.20
C VAL A 292 5.43 6.80 6.71
N VAL A 293 5.09 7.98 7.19
CA VAL A 293 4.85 8.27 8.61
C VAL A 293 3.35 8.30 8.85
N ASP A 294 2.88 7.57 9.87
CA ASP A 294 1.50 7.65 10.34
C ASP A 294 1.38 8.83 11.31
N LEU A 295 0.61 9.85 10.92
CA LEU A 295 0.42 11.08 11.68
C LEU A 295 -0.51 10.89 12.88
N MET A 296 -1.35 9.85 12.86
CA MET A 296 -2.23 9.50 13.99
C MET A 296 -1.44 8.77 15.08
N LYS A 297 -0.60 7.81 14.67
CA LYS A 297 0.20 6.96 15.57
C LYS A 297 1.60 7.51 15.84
N LYS A 298 2.02 8.57 15.15
CA LYS A 298 3.31 9.26 15.30
C LYS A 298 4.51 8.33 15.12
N THR A 299 4.41 7.39 14.19
CA THR A 299 5.45 6.38 13.95
C THR A 299 5.72 6.21 12.46
N THR A 300 6.99 5.92 12.12
CA THR A 300 7.34 5.48 10.77
C THR A 300 6.79 4.07 10.54
N ARG A 301 5.93 3.91 9.54
CA ARG A 301 5.30 2.62 9.22
C ARG A 301 5.97 1.91 8.05
N HIS A 302 6.65 2.67 7.20
CA HIS A 302 7.29 2.13 6.01
C HIS A 302 8.53 2.95 5.68
N GLN A 303 9.60 2.27 5.30
CA GLN A 303 10.87 2.87 4.87
C GLN A 303 11.46 2.02 3.76
N MET A 304 11.86 2.67 2.67
CA MET A 304 12.45 2.02 1.50
C MET A 304 13.56 2.89 0.93
N ARG A 305 14.43 2.26 0.13
CA ARG A 305 15.52 2.91 -0.57
C ARG A 305 15.58 2.40 -2.00
N GLY A 306 15.60 3.33 -2.94
CA GLY A 306 15.93 3.08 -4.33
C GLY A 306 17.38 3.47 -4.60
N LYS A 307 18.08 2.63 -5.36
CA LYS A 307 19.44 2.87 -5.82
C LYS A 307 19.53 2.55 -7.30
N LEU A 308 20.09 3.47 -8.07
CA LEU A 308 20.36 3.27 -9.49
C LEU A 308 21.78 3.75 -9.80
N ASP A 309 22.45 2.99 -10.66
CA ASP A 309 23.72 3.34 -11.27
C ASP A 309 23.50 3.51 -12.77
N ILE A 310 23.99 4.62 -13.33
CA ILE A 310 23.77 5.03 -14.70
C ILE A 310 25.12 5.25 -15.33
N GLU A 311 25.31 4.70 -16.52
CA GLU A 311 26.51 4.89 -17.33
C GLU A 311 26.19 5.67 -18.61
N GLY A 312 27.17 6.39 -19.15
CA GLY A 312 27.06 7.14 -20.40
C GLY A 312 26.88 8.65 -20.19
N ASP A 313 25.98 9.27 -20.96
CA ASP A 313 25.72 10.71 -20.84
C ASP A 313 24.82 11.00 -19.64
N VAL A 314 25.45 11.19 -18.48
CA VAL A 314 24.77 11.34 -17.19
C VAL A 314 24.44 12.79 -16.85
N LEU A 315 24.97 13.78 -17.58
CA LEU A 315 24.67 15.19 -17.34
C LEU A 315 23.44 15.62 -18.14
N VAL A 316 22.45 16.17 -17.45
CA VAL A 316 21.17 16.53 -18.09
C VAL A 316 21.23 17.92 -18.73
N GLY A 317 21.82 18.87 -18.01
CA GLY A 317 21.82 20.28 -18.33
C GLY A 317 20.53 21.01 -17.91
N ARG A 318 20.64 22.33 -17.70
CA ARG A 318 19.58 23.12 -17.06
C ARG A 318 18.39 23.46 -17.96
N THR A 319 18.49 23.20 -19.27
CA THR A 319 17.45 23.49 -20.28
C THR A 319 16.33 22.46 -20.33
N ARG A 320 16.48 21.34 -19.63
CA ARG A 320 15.51 20.24 -19.55
C ARG A 320 15.02 20.11 -18.11
N PRO A 321 14.03 20.90 -17.68
CA PRO A 321 13.57 20.89 -16.29
C PRO A 321 12.96 19.55 -15.90
N PHE A 322 13.19 19.14 -14.65
CA PHE A 322 12.62 17.93 -14.08
C PHE A 322 11.09 17.93 -14.24
N GLY A 323 10.53 16.79 -14.66
CA GLY A 323 9.10 16.63 -14.94
C GLY A 323 8.71 16.89 -16.40
N SER A 324 9.61 17.45 -17.23
CA SER A 324 9.35 17.58 -18.67
C SER A 324 9.65 16.28 -19.43
N ASN A 325 9.00 16.09 -20.59
CA ASN A 325 9.31 14.96 -21.47
C ASN A 325 10.80 14.95 -21.88
N ALA A 326 11.33 16.12 -22.25
CA ALA A 326 12.74 16.27 -22.61
C ALA A 326 13.72 15.88 -21.49
N PHE A 327 13.31 16.03 -20.21
CA PHE A 327 14.08 15.51 -19.09
C PHE A 327 14.03 13.98 -19.06
N PHE A 328 12.84 13.38 -19.10
CA PHE A 328 12.63 11.94 -19.03
C PHE A 328 13.19 11.15 -20.23
N ASP A 329 13.46 11.82 -21.35
CA ASP A 329 14.12 11.22 -22.52
C ASP A 329 15.64 11.02 -22.32
N THR A 330 16.27 11.71 -21.34
CA THR A 330 17.69 11.54 -21.01
C THR A 330 17.96 10.26 -20.20
N GLU A 331 19.18 9.74 -20.19
CA GLU A 331 19.53 8.55 -19.38
C GLU A 331 19.28 8.75 -17.87
N THR A 332 19.65 9.93 -17.35
CA THR A 332 19.32 10.32 -15.97
C THR A 332 17.80 10.42 -15.76
N GLY A 333 17.08 11.00 -16.73
CA GLY A 333 15.63 11.10 -16.67
C GLY A 333 14.92 9.76 -16.62
N LYS A 334 15.32 8.80 -17.46
CA LYS A 334 14.79 7.43 -17.46
C LYS A 334 15.02 6.73 -16.13
N ALA A 335 16.18 6.93 -15.51
CA ALA A 335 16.45 6.40 -14.18
C ALA A 335 15.52 7.00 -13.11
N PHE A 336 15.30 8.32 -13.15
CA PHE A 336 14.32 8.96 -12.27
C PHE A 336 12.89 8.49 -12.55
N ASP A 337 12.53 8.24 -13.81
CA ASP A 337 11.22 7.71 -14.19
C ASP A 337 10.98 6.32 -13.57
N ALA A 338 11.97 5.43 -13.69
CA ALA A 338 11.94 4.10 -13.09
C ALA A 338 11.86 4.16 -11.56
N LEU A 339 12.65 5.05 -10.93
CA LEU A 339 12.65 5.26 -9.49
C LEU A 339 11.30 5.80 -8.99
N LEU A 340 10.73 6.79 -9.67
CA LEU A 340 9.40 7.33 -9.35
C LEU A 340 8.32 6.25 -9.49
N ALA A 341 8.40 5.42 -10.55
CA ALA A 341 7.48 4.32 -10.75
C ALA A 341 7.57 3.28 -9.61
N GLN A 342 8.79 2.97 -9.16
CA GLN A 342 9.02 2.10 -8.00
C GLN A 342 8.45 2.71 -6.71
N GLN A 343 8.79 3.97 -6.41
CA GLN A 343 8.30 4.66 -5.22
C GLN A 343 6.77 4.71 -5.18
N VAL A 344 6.12 5.06 -6.30
CA VAL A 344 4.66 5.11 -6.42
C VAL A 344 4.05 3.73 -6.19
N LYS A 345 4.63 2.68 -6.78
CA LYS A 345 4.18 1.30 -6.59
C LYS A 345 4.26 0.88 -5.12
N ASP A 346 5.37 1.19 -4.46
CA ASP A 346 5.58 0.81 -3.06
C ASP A 346 4.65 1.56 -2.12
N VAL A 347 4.47 2.88 -2.32
CA VAL A 347 3.53 3.69 -1.56
C VAL A 347 2.09 3.22 -1.80
N GLN A 348 1.69 2.97 -3.05
CA GLN A 348 0.35 2.46 -3.35
C GLN A 348 0.11 1.09 -2.71
N GLY A 349 1.07 0.17 -2.82
CA GLY A 349 0.99 -1.16 -2.22
C GLY A 349 0.85 -1.10 -0.70
N PHE A 350 1.57 -0.18 -0.05
CA PHE A 350 1.42 0.06 1.38
C PHE A 350 0.03 0.61 1.72
N MET A 351 -0.43 1.65 1.01
CA MET A 351 -1.65 2.39 1.29
C MET A 351 -2.93 1.60 1.01
N HIS A 352 -2.92 0.71 0.01
CA HIS A 352 -4.10 -0.04 -0.45
C HIS A 352 -4.82 -0.79 0.68
N CYS A 353 -4.06 -1.34 1.62
CA CYS A 353 -4.59 -2.11 2.76
C CYS A 353 -4.46 -1.41 4.11
N LYS A 354 -4.44 -0.08 4.14
CA LYS A 354 -4.51 0.66 5.41
C LYS A 354 -5.94 1.07 5.72
N PRO A 355 -6.43 0.77 6.93
CA PRO A 355 -7.73 1.27 7.36
C PRO A 355 -7.69 2.79 7.41
N PHE A 356 -8.78 3.40 6.96
CA PHE A 356 -9.01 4.81 7.17
C PHE A 356 -9.25 5.08 8.67
N GLU A 357 -8.48 6.01 9.22
CA GLU A 357 -8.66 6.54 10.57
C GLU A 357 -8.72 8.06 10.50
N SER A 358 -9.68 8.66 11.21
CA SER A 358 -9.86 10.10 11.32
C SER A 358 -10.31 10.48 12.73
N GLN A 359 -10.71 11.73 12.93
CA GLN A 359 -11.22 12.24 14.20
C GLN A 359 -12.50 13.05 14.02
N VAL A 360 -13.32 13.05 15.08
CA VAL A 360 -14.36 14.06 15.26
C VAL A 360 -13.68 15.39 15.54
N ILE A 361 -13.90 16.38 14.67
CA ILE A 361 -13.27 17.71 14.78
C ILE A 361 -14.21 18.75 15.40
N ASP A 362 -15.52 18.51 15.34
CA ASP A 362 -16.51 19.42 15.92
C ASP A 362 -17.84 18.69 16.18
N VAL A 363 -18.63 19.21 17.11
CA VAL A 363 -19.97 18.71 17.46
C VAL A 363 -20.90 19.91 17.60
N GLN A 364 -21.85 20.05 16.67
CA GLN A 364 -22.79 21.17 16.66
C GLN A 364 -24.22 20.69 16.37
N ASN A 365 -25.18 21.13 17.19
CA ASN A 365 -26.62 20.86 17.00
C ASN A 365 -26.96 19.36 16.84
N GLY A 366 -26.22 18.46 17.50
CA GLY A 366 -26.38 17.01 17.37
C GLY A 366 -25.81 16.41 16.08
N GLU A 367 -25.16 17.22 15.24
CA GLU A 367 -24.38 16.78 14.09
C GLU A 367 -22.89 16.73 14.43
N TYR A 368 -22.19 15.77 13.85
CA TYR A 368 -20.77 15.49 14.09
C TYR A 368 -19.98 15.81 12.84
N VAL A 369 -18.96 16.63 12.97
CA VAL A 369 -18.07 17.00 11.88
C VAL A 369 -16.82 16.13 11.96
N ILE A 370 -16.50 15.47 10.84
CA ILE A 370 -15.41 14.50 10.75
C ILE A 370 -14.43 14.97 9.68
N TYR A 371 -13.13 14.83 9.94
CA TYR A 371 -12.11 15.11 8.94
C TYR A 371 -12.08 14.02 7.86
N LEU A 372 -13.03 14.09 6.93
CA LEU A 372 -13.25 13.12 5.85
C LEU A 372 -13.44 13.89 4.54
N HIS A 373 -12.47 13.77 3.64
CA HIS A 373 -12.50 14.45 2.35
C HIS A 373 -13.37 13.68 1.35
N GLU A 374 -14.02 14.38 0.41
CA GLU A 374 -14.86 13.72 -0.61
C GLU A 374 -14.07 12.72 -1.47
N SER A 375 -12.80 13.04 -1.74
CA SER A 375 -11.87 12.19 -2.50
C SER A 375 -11.46 10.91 -1.77
N SER A 376 -11.89 10.71 -0.51
CA SER A 376 -11.71 9.44 0.19
C SER A 376 -12.51 8.29 -0.44
N GLY A 377 -13.55 8.61 -1.22
CA GLY A 377 -14.49 7.63 -1.77
C GLY A 377 -15.66 7.33 -0.84
N ALA A 378 -15.78 8.03 0.29
CA ALA A 378 -16.92 7.95 1.18
C ALA A 378 -18.21 8.39 0.49
N LYS A 379 -19.34 7.81 0.91
CA LYS A 379 -20.67 8.12 0.36
C LYS A 379 -21.64 8.51 1.47
N VAL A 380 -22.64 9.30 1.09
CA VAL A 380 -23.78 9.60 1.97
C VAL A 380 -24.51 8.30 2.27
N GLY A 381 -24.84 8.08 3.54
CA GLY A 381 -25.46 6.87 4.06
C GLY A 381 -24.49 5.85 4.64
N ASP A 382 -23.18 6.01 4.44
CA ASP A 382 -22.18 5.12 5.02
C ASP A 382 -22.14 5.22 6.55
N ASP A 383 -21.94 4.09 7.21
CA ASP A 383 -21.75 4.03 8.67
C ASP A 383 -20.27 4.14 9.04
N LEU A 384 -20.00 4.79 10.16
CA LEU A 384 -18.69 5.01 10.74
C LEU A 384 -18.70 4.59 12.21
N ALA A 385 -17.65 3.94 12.65
CA ALA A 385 -17.47 3.54 14.04
C ALA A 385 -16.60 4.58 14.79
N VAL A 386 -17.09 5.05 15.92
CA VAL A 386 -16.39 5.98 16.82
C VAL A 386 -15.77 5.20 17.97
N TYR A 387 -14.52 5.51 18.26
CA TYR A 387 -13.75 4.92 19.35
C TYR A 387 -13.28 6.01 20.30
N HIS A 388 -13.60 5.84 21.57
CA HIS A 388 -13.06 6.67 22.64
C HIS A 388 -11.66 6.21 22.99
N THR A 389 -10.74 7.16 23.17
CA THR A 389 -9.46 6.89 23.82
C THR A 389 -9.67 6.79 25.32
N ALA A 390 -9.59 5.57 25.86
CA ALA A 390 -9.82 5.31 27.27
C ALA A 390 -8.50 5.23 28.05
N GLY A 391 -8.49 5.82 29.24
CA GLY A 391 -7.39 5.71 30.20
C GLY A 391 -6.17 6.59 29.89
N ARG A 392 -5.14 6.44 30.72
CA ARG A 392 -3.85 7.11 30.54
C ARG A 392 -3.05 6.43 29.43
N SER A 393 -2.20 7.19 28.75
CA SER A 393 -1.27 6.59 27.79
C SER A 393 -0.39 5.56 28.48
N ILE A 394 -0.32 4.37 27.88
CA ILE A 394 0.54 3.28 28.32
C ILE A 394 1.96 3.67 27.96
N LYS A 395 2.86 3.62 28.95
CA LYS A 395 4.28 3.90 28.78
C LYS A 395 5.09 2.71 29.27
N PHE A 396 6.11 2.34 28.53
CA PHE A 396 7.08 1.31 28.92
C PHE A 396 8.49 1.86 28.75
N ALA A 397 9.28 1.85 29.82
CA ALA A 397 10.65 2.38 29.83
C ALA A 397 10.78 3.82 29.26
N GLY A 398 9.79 4.69 29.54
CA GLY A 398 9.76 6.06 29.04
C GLY A 398 9.26 6.22 27.59
N VAL A 399 9.02 5.12 26.87
CA VAL A 399 8.44 5.12 25.52
C VAL A 399 6.91 5.07 25.63
N GLU A 400 6.23 5.98 24.95
CA GLU A 400 4.78 6.00 24.86
C GLU A 400 4.30 4.94 23.85
N LEU A 401 3.57 3.93 24.34
CA LEU A 401 3.07 2.81 23.53
C LEU A 401 1.70 3.12 22.90
N GLY A 402 1.00 4.13 23.41
CA GLY A 402 -0.32 4.57 22.94
C GLY A 402 -1.40 4.46 24.01
N GLN A 403 -2.64 4.60 23.57
CA GLN A 403 -3.85 4.59 24.40
C GLN A 403 -4.79 3.49 23.94
N ASP A 404 -5.57 2.94 24.87
CA ASP A 404 -6.59 1.96 24.55
C ASP A 404 -7.78 2.63 23.84
N GLN A 405 -8.39 1.91 22.90
CA GLN A 405 -9.49 2.42 22.07
C GLN A 405 -10.71 1.53 22.23
N VAL A 406 -11.77 2.07 22.81
CA VAL A 406 -13.02 1.34 23.04
C VAL A 406 -14.14 1.84 22.12
N PRO A 407 -14.95 0.95 21.51
CA PRO A 407 -16.11 1.37 20.71
C PRO A 407 -17.07 2.21 21.55
N GLY A 408 -17.38 3.41 21.06
CA GLY A 408 -18.17 4.41 21.77
C GLY A 408 -19.52 4.72 21.13
N ALA A 409 -19.55 4.76 19.80
CA ALA A 409 -20.75 5.11 19.04
C ALA A 409 -20.65 4.70 17.57
N PHE A 410 -21.77 4.81 16.85
CA PHE A 410 -21.84 4.74 15.41
C PHE A 410 -22.44 6.01 14.84
N LEU A 411 -21.84 6.51 13.76
CA LEU A 411 -22.28 7.69 13.04
C LEU A 411 -22.68 7.28 11.61
N LYS A 412 -23.65 7.97 11.03
CA LYS A 412 -24.01 7.82 9.62
C LYS A 412 -23.74 9.10 8.86
N ILE A 413 -23.05 9.01 7.74
CA ILE A 413 -22.73 10.17 6.90
C ILE A 413 -24.01 10.73 6.31
N LYS A 414 -24.35 11.97 6.66
CA LYS A 414 -25.51 12.69 6.15
C LYS A 414 -25.17 13.55 4.94
N ARG A 415 -24.01 14.20 4.98
CA ARG A 415 -23.51 15.09 3.91
C ARG A 415 -21.99 15.00 3.81
N ILE A 416 -21.48 15.13 2.60
CA ILE A 416 -20.06 15.22 2.31
C ILE A 416 -19.78 16.61 1.74
N MET A 417 -18.86 17.32 2.37
CA MET A 417 -18.29 18.57 1.88
C MET A 417 -16.90 18.29 1.31
N PRO A 418 -16.30 19.23 0.56
CA PRO A 418 -14.99 18.97 -0.05
C PRO A 418 -13.93 18.51 0.96
N LYS A 419 -13.87 19.13 2.15
CA LYS A 419 -12.82 18.86 3.15
C LYS A 419 -13.26 18.08 4.39
N PHE A 420 -14.56 17.91 4.61
CA PHE A 420 -15.09 17.29 5.82
C PHE A 420 -16.43 16.64 5.53
N ALA A 421 -16.86 15.74 6.41
CA ALA A 421 -18.20 15.16 6.36
C ALA A 421 -18.99 15.54 7.59
N ILE A 422 -20.31 15.61 7.42
CA ILE A 422 -21.27 15.81 8.50
C ILE A 422 -22.02 14.50 8.67
N ALA A 423 -22.01 13.99 9.89
CA ALA A 423 -22.64 12.74 10.26
C ALA A 423 -23.63 12.92 11.42
N GLU A 424 -24.59 12.02 11.51
CA GLU A 424 -25.55 11.95 12.61
C GLU A 424 -25.34 10.69 13.43
N LEU A 425 -25.69 10.75 14.71
CA LEU A 425 -25.56 9.62 15.64
C LEU A 425 -26.63 8.58 15.38
N THR A 426 -26.24 7.33 15.13
CA THR A 426 -27.19 6.23 14.92
C THR A 426 -27.29 5.28 16.10
N ALA A 427 -26.22 5.16 16.88
CA ALA A 427 -26.16 4.30 18.05
C ALA A 427 -25.07 4.79 19.00
N LYS A 428 -25.29 4.71 20.31
CA LYS A 428 -24.33 5.19 21.31
C LYS A 428 -24.23 4.28 22.54
N LYS A 429 -23.00 4.17 23.05
CA LYS A 429 -22.68 3.71 24.40
C LYS A 429 -22.24 4.86 25.30
N GLY A 430 -21.64 5.90 24.73
CA GLY A 430 -21.13 7.08 25.46
C GLY A 430 -21.42 8.40 24.77
N ILE A 431 -20.88 9.49 25.32
CA ILE A 431 -20.91 10.82 24.71
C ILE A 431 -19.76 10.91 23.72
N VAL A 432 -20.07 11.15 22.44
CA VAL A 432 -19.06 11.43 21.41
C VAL A 432 -18.48 12.81 21.61
N GLN A 433 -17.15 12.91 21.63
CA GLN A 433 -16.40 14.12 21.91
C GLN A 433 -15.44 14.47 20.76
N VAL A 434 -15.06 15.74 20.68
CA VAL A 434 -14.00 16.19 19.78
C VAL A 434 -12.69 15.47 20.15
N GLY A 435 -12.03 14.90 19.14
CA GLY A 435 -10.81 14.11 19.29
C GLY A 435 -11.03 12.59 19.28
N ASP A 436 -12.27 12.11 19.43
CA ASP A 436 -12.59 10.68 19.29
C ASP A 436 -12.19 10.18 17.91
N ILE A 437 -11.70 8.94 17.85
CA ILE A 437 -11.18 8.32 16.64
C ILE A 437 -12.36 7.76 15.84
N VAL A 438 -12.39 8.06 14.54
CA VAL A 438 -13.41 7.55 13.61
C VAL A 438 -12.77 6.56 12.65
N LYS A 439 -13.40 5.40 12.46
CA LYS A 439 -12.98 4.35 11.52
C LYS A 439 -14.15 3.93 10.63
N THR A 440 -13.84 3.33 9.50
CA THR A 440 -14.85 2.68 8.64
C THR A 440 -15.51 1.53 9.40
N TRP A 441 -16.81 1.33 9.13
CA TRP A 441 -17.62 0.24 9.67
C TRP A 441 -17.92 -0.83 8.63
#